data_AF-A0A9P6PVN2-F1
#
_entry.id   AF-A0A9P6PVN2-F1
#
_cell.length_a   1.000
_cell.length_b   1.000
_cell.length_c   1.000
_cell.angle_alpha   90.00
_cell.angle_beta   90.00
_cell.angle_gamma   90.00
#
_symmetry.space_group_name_H-M   'P 1'
#
loop_
_entity.id
_entity.type
_entity.pdbx_description
1 polymer ?
#
loop_
_entity_poly.entity_id
_entity_poly.type
_entity_poly.pdbx_seq_one_letter_code
_entity_poly.pdbx_strand_id
1 'polypeptide(L)'
;MSVDDDLFSEFNDFNGAAPAPLTRDEIDPTKYVKFLTQAWINERAAPDILKYEQASVDGLLAKIDEQTMVIDELDSGKDTSVIISILYQTELERIKFVLRSYLRTRISKIEKYCQFILADTNSKRRLSKAEILYAEKPSLDEAVFCRVVEDVGDFRLDE
;
A
#
# COMPACT_ATOMS: atom_id res chain seq x y z
N MET A 1 24.87 -6.33 -48.57
CA MET A 1 26.05 -6.72 -47.78
C MET A 1 26.98 -5.51 -47.80
N SER A 2 27.21 -4.78 -46.72
CA SER A 2 27.23 -5.20 -45.33
C SER A 2 26.78 -4.06 -44.42
N VAL A 3 25.94 -4.41 -43.44
CA VAL A 3 25.84 -3.75 -42.14
C VAL A 3 27.21 -3.88 -41.46
N ASP A 4 27.58 -2.90 -40.63
CA ASP A 4 28.47 -2.99 -39.45
C ASP A 4 28.97 -1.55 -39.12
N ASP A 5 29.13 -1.05 -37.89
CA ASP A 5 28.68 -1.48 -36.56
C ASP A 5 29.07 -0.38 -35.53
N ASP A 6 28.80 0.91 -35.80
CA ASP A 6 29.32 2.02 -34.97
C ASP A 6 28.38 2.49 -33.85
N LEU A 7 27.34 1.71 -33.50
CA LEU A 7 26.41 2.04 -32.41
C LEU A 7 26.90 1.58 -31.01
N PHE A 8 28.02 0.86 -30.93
CA PHE A 8 28.53 0.29 -29.67
C PHE A 8 29.72 1.03 -29.04
N SER A 9 30.12 2.18 -29.57
CA SER A 9 31.26 2.97 -29.06
C SER A 9 30.96 3.76 -27.77
N GLU A 10 29.70 4.00 -27.41
CA GLU A 10 29.32 4.79 -26.22
C GLU A 10 29.37 4.02 -24.89
N PHE A 11 29.76 2.74 -24.87
CA PHE A 11 29.66 1.90 -23.67
C PHE A 11 30.91 1.85 -22.77
N ASN A 12 31.95 2.65 -23.02
CA ASN A 12 33.25 2.46 -22.35
C ASN A 12 33.80 3.61 -21.50
N ASP A 13 33.00 4.60 -21.09
CA ASP A 13 33.39 5.56 -20.04
C ASP A 13 33.17 5.01 -18.62
N PHE A 14 33.56 3.75 -18.40
CA PHE A 14 33.68 3.12 -17.09
C PHE A 14 35.03 3.49 -16.47
N ASN A 15 35.22 4.76 -16.12
CA ASN A 15 36.40 5.18 -15.35
C ASN A 15 36.05 6.11 -14.17
N GLY A 16 35.74 5.48 -13.03
CA GLY A 16 36.41 5.84 -11.77
C GLY A 16 36.07 7.15 -11.07
N ALA A 17 34.85 7.69 -11.18
CA ALA A 17 34.34 8.66 -10.20
C ALA A 17 33.30 7.99 -9.30
N ALA A 18 33.49 8.07 -7.98
CA ALA A 18 32.48 7.65 -7.02
C ALA A 18 31.14 8.34 -7.38
N PRO A 19 30.01 7.60 -7.42
CA PRO A 19 28.72 8.23 -7.67
C PRO A 19 28.54 9.34 -6.64
N ALA A 20 28.25 10.54 -7.14
CA ALA A 20 27.94 11.68 -6.28
C ALA A 20 26.90 11.25 -5.22
N PRO A 21 26.94 11.77 -3.99
CA PRO A 21 25.94 11.46 -2.98
C PRO A 21 24.58 11.76 -3.58
N LEU A 22 23.70 10.75 -3.68
CA LEU A 22 22.35 10.91 -4.20
C LEU A 22 21.66 12.05 -3.45
N THR A 23 21.54 13.20 -4.12
CA THR A 23 20.92 14.39 -3.57
C THR A 23 19.43 14.17 -3.57
N ARG A 24 18.89 13.60 -2.48
CA ARG A 24 17.45 13.50 -2.16
C ARG A 24 16.60 13.41 -3.43
N ASP A 25 16.87 12.39 -4.24
CA ASP A 25 16.32 12.23 -5.59
C ASP A 25 14.81 12.52 -5.57
N GLU A 26 14.35 13.28 -6.56
CA GLU A 26 12.95 13.43 -6.94
C GLU A 26 12.28 12.05 -6.95
N ILE A 27 11.55 11.70 -5.89
CA ILE A 27 10.92 10.38 -5.82
C ILE A 27 9.71 10.43 -6.75
N ASP A 28 9.90 9.92 -7.97
CA ASP A 28 8.85 9.75 -8.97
C ASP A 28 7.61 9.10 -8.32
N PRO A 29 6.45 9.80 -8.26
CA PRO A 29 5.21 9.27 -7.68
C PRO A 29 4.80 7.94 -8.29
N THR A 30 5.11 7.72 -9.57
CA THR A 30 4.84 6.47 -10.29
C THR A 30 5.53 5.28 -9.63
N LYS A 31 6.67 5.51 -8.98
CA LYS A 31 7.44 4.48 -8.30
C LYS A 31 6.69 3.94 -7.07
N TYR A 32 6.06 4.82 -6.28
CA TYR A 32 5.26 4.40 -5.12
C TYR A 32 4.05 3.58 -5.53
N VAL A 33 3.33 4.02 -6.57
CA VAL A 33 2.16 3.29 -7.09
C VAL A 33 2.56 1.90 -7.58
N LYS A 34 3.66 1.79 -8.33
CA LYS A 34 4.20 0.51 -8.81
C LYS A 34 4.56 -0.42 -7.66
N PHE A 35 5.33 0.07 -6.68
CA PHE A 35 5.72 -0.75 -5.53
C PHE A 35 4.53 -1.20 -4.70
N LEU A 36 3.59 -0.30 -4.40
CA LEU A 36 2.41 -0.66 -3.61
C LEU A 36 1.50 -1.62 -4.36
N THR A 37 1.35 -1.46 -5.67
CA THR A 37 0.60 -2.41 -6.51
C THR A 37 1.22 -3.80 -6.46
N GLN A 38 2.55 -3.89 -6.58
CA GLN A 38 3.24 -5.18 -6.48
C GLN A 38 3.11 -5.78 -5.07
N ALA A 39 3.28 -4.97 -4.03
CA ALA A 39 3.10 -5.40 -2.65
C ALA A 39 1.69 -5.93 -2.40
N TRP A 40 0.67 -5.26 -2.97
CA TRP A 40 -0.71 -5.71 -2.91
C TRP A 40 -0.95 -7.05 -3.60
N ILE A 41 -0.43 -7.23 -4.82
CA ILE A 41 -0.53 -8.51 -5.54
C ILE A 41 0.14 -9.62 -4.73
N ASN A 42 1.34 -9.37 -4.23
CA ASN A 42 2.09 -10.33 -3.42
C ASN A 42 1.35 -10.67 -2.11
N GLU A 43 0.78 -9.66 -1.44
CA GLU A 43 0.01 -9.87 -0.23
C GLU A 43 -1.22 -10.74 -0.49
N ARG A 44 -1.93 -10.53 -1.59
CA ARG A 44 -3.10 -11.38 -1.94
C ARG A 44 -2.71 -12.82 -2.28
N ALA A 45 -1.53 -13.03 -2.85
CA ALA A 45 -1.05 -14.36 -3.23
C ALA A 45 -0.40 -15.13 -2.07
N ALA A 46 0.11 -14.43 -1.06
CA ALA A 46 0.78 -15.04 0.08
C ALA A 46 -0.24 -15.58 1.11
N PRO A 47 -0.06 -16.81 1.65
CA PRO A 47 -0.90 -17.32 2.72
C PRO A 47 -0.63 -16.64 4.07
N ASP A 48 0.62 -16.21 4.29
CA ASP A 48 1.10 -15.54 5.49
C ASP A 48 1.20 -14.02 5.30
N ILE A 49 1.29 -13.25 6.39
CA ILE A 49 1.41 -11.80 6.38
C ILE A 49 2.81 -11.37 5.93
N LEU A 50 2.88 -10.52 4.91
CA LEU A 50 4.16 -10.00 4.41
C LEU A 50 4.58 -8.74 5.21
N LYS A 51 5.80 -8.24 4.94
CA LYS A 51 6.31 -7.01 5.54
C LYS A 51 5.45 -5.82 5.12
N TYR A 52 5.05 -4.99 6.07
CA TYR A 52 4.35 -3.73 5.80
C TYR A 52 5.25 -2.76 5.02
N GLU A 53 4.75 -2.28 3.87
CA GLU A 53 5.47 -1.36 2.99
C GLU A 53 5.28 0.10 3.41
N GLN A 54 5.81 0.45 4.60
CA GLN A 54 5.64 1.77 5.22
C GLN A 54 6.04 2.93 4.30
N ALA A 55 7.21 2.84 3.66
CA ALA A 55 7.72 3.90 2.79
C ALA A 55 6.82 4.17 1.57
N SER A 56 6.22 3.11 1.01
CA SER A 56 5.32 3.25 -0.14
C SER A 56 3.97 3.83 0.28
N VAL A 57 3.45 3.41 1.44
CA VAL A 57 2.18 3.94 1.96
C VAL A 57 2.32 5.42 2.35
N ASP A 58 3.35 5.78 3.11
CA ASP A 58 3.56 7.16 3.57
C ASP A 58 3.80 8.12 2.39
N GLY A 59 4.64 7.70 1.44
CA GLY A 59 4.91 8.47 0.24
C GLY A 59 3.65 8.68 -0.61
N LEU A 60 2.81 7.65 -0.73
CA LEU A 60 1.58 7.74 -1.50
C LEU A 60 0.53 8.60 -0.81
N LEU A 61 0.37 8.51 0.50
CA LEU A 61 -0.54 9.37 1.27
C LEU A 61 -0.17 10.85 1.10
N ALA A 62 1.11 11.20 1.27
CA ALA A 62 1.58 12.56 1.06
C ALA A 62 1.30 13.07 -0.36
N LYS A 63 1.47 12.21 -1.37
CA LYS A 63 1.19 12.56 -2.78
C LYS A 63 -0.29 12.67 -3.10
N ILE A 64 -1.14 11.86 -2.47
CA ILE A 64 -2.60 11.97 -2.57
C ILE A 64 -3.05 13.32 -2.02
N ASP A 65 -2.52 13.74 -0.87
CA ASP A 65 -2.86 15.03 -0.26
C ASP A 65 -2.45 16.19 -1.16
N GLU A 66 -1.21 16.17 -1.68
CA GLU A 66 -0.70 17.17 -2.62
C GLU A 66 -1.56 17.26 -3.90
N GLN A 67 -1.87 16.13 -4.54
CA GLN A 67 -2.73 16.11 -5.73
C GLN A 67 -4.16 16.56 -5.45
N THR A 68 -4.70 16.28 -4.26
CA THR A 68 -6.04 16.73 -3.87
C THR A 68 -6.11 18.25 -3.89
N MET A 69 -5.11 18.94 -3.34
CA MET A 69 -5.06 20.41 -3.35
C MET A 69 -4.98 20.98 -4.78
N VAL A 70 -4.20 20.35 -5.66
CA VAL A 70 -4.09 20.76 -7.07
C VAL A 70 -5.43 20.60 -7.81
N ILE A 71 -6.17 19.52 -7.55
CA ILE A 71 -7.49 19.30 -8.14
C ILE A 71 -8.48 20.38 -7.67
N ASP A 72 -8.48 20.71 -6.38
CA ASP A 72 -9.36 21.73 -5.81
C ASP A 72 -9.09 23.11 -6.43
N GLU A 73 -7.82 23.43 -6.70
CA GLU A 73 -7.45 24.66 -7.42
C GLU A 73 -7.91 24.65 -8.89
N LEU A 74 -7.81 23.52 -9.59
CA LEU A 74 -8.21 23.38 -11.00
C LEU A 74 -9.73 23.47 -11.22
N ASP A 75 -10.52 23.12 -10.21
CA ASP A 75 -11.99 23.20 -10.24
C ASP A 75 -12.52 24.64 -10.16
N SER A 76 -11.65 25.60 -9.80
CA SER A 76 -12.03 27.00 -9.53
C SER A 76 -12.22 27.92 -10.75
N GLY A 77 -12.15 27.42 -12.00
CA GLY A 77 -12.92 28.06 -13.09
C GLY A 77 -12.27 28.26 -14.47
N LYS A 78 -12.08 27.19 -15.26
CA LYS A 78 -11.98 27.29 -16.74
C LYS A 78 -12.58 26.05 -17.44
N ASP A 79 -13.35 26.24 -18.51
CA ASP A 79 -14.00 25.12 -19.23
C ASP A 79 -13.00 24.09 -19.81
N THR A 80 -11.78 24.50 -20.16
CA THR A 80 -10.73 23.59 -20.66
C THR A 80 -10.04 22.81 -19.53
N SER A 81 -10.11 23.25 -18.27
CA SER A 81 -9.52 22.51 -17.13
C SER A 81 -10.40 21.37 -16.65
N VAL A 82 -11.67 21.30 -17.06
CA VAL A 82 -12.63 20.27 -16.62
C VAL A 82 -12.17 18.86 -17.00
N ILE A 83 -11.74 18.63 -18.25
CA ILE A 83 -11.27 17.30 -18.69
C ILE A 83 -10.01 16.89 -17.92
N ILE A 84 -9.11 17.83 -17.67
CA ILE A 84 -7.87 17.59 -16.93
C ILE A 84 -8.17 17.28 -15.46
N SER A 85 -9.08 18.03 -14.84
CA SER A 85 -9.55 17.80 -13.47
C SER A 85 -10.17 16.41 -13.33
N ILE A 86 -11.06 16.02 -14.24
CA ILE A 86 -11.67 14.68 -14.27
C ILE A 86 -10.60 13.58 -14.39
N LEU A 87 -9.58 13.78 -15.23
CA LEU A 87 -8.49 12.82 -15.38
C LEU A 87 -7.70 12.66 -14.07
N TYR A 88 -7.32 13.76 -13.42
CA TYR A 88 -6.62 13.73 -12.13
C TYR A 88 -7.47 13.07 -11.04
N GLN A 89 -8.76 13.44 -10.93
CA GLN A 89 -9.68 12.82 -9.97
C GLN A 89 -9.80 11.30 -10.19
N THR A 90 -9.94 10.88 -11.44
CA THR A 90 -10.05 9.45 -11.80
C THR A 90 -8.79 8.70 -11.42
N GLU A 91 -7.61 9.25 -11.72
CA GLU A 91 -6.35 8.60 -11.37
C GLU A 91 -6.14 8.53 -9.85
N LEU A 92 -6.48 9.60 -9.14
CA LEU A 92 -6.39 9.67 -7.69
C LEU A 92 -7.30 8.61 -7.02
N GLU A 93 -8.50 8.38 -7.55
CA GLU A 93 -9.37 7.30 -7.07
C GLU A 93 -8.82 5.90 -7.37
N ARG A 94 -8.17 5.69 -8.53
CA ARG A 94 -7.48 4.41 -8.82
C ARG A 94 -6.35 4.14 -7.82
N ILE A 95 -5.58 5.17 -7.48
CA ILE A 95 -4.50 5.08 -6.49
C ILE A 95 -5.06 4.78 -5.10
N LYS A 96 -6.08 5.51 -4.66
CA LYS A 96 -6.76 5.26 -3.38
C LYS A 96 -7.35 3.84 -3.32
N PHE A 97 -7.89 3.35 -4.44
CA PHE A 97 -8.40 1.98 -4.51
C PHE A 97 -7.31 0.94 -4.24
N VAL A 98 -6.12 1.08 -4.84
CA VAL A 98 -4.98 0.17 -4.60
C VAL A 98 -4.55 0.23 -3.13
N LEU A 99 -4.41 1.43 -2.57
CA LEU A 99 -4.04 1.62 -1.17
C LEU A 99 -5.05 0.96 -0.22
N ARG A 100 -6.34 1.24 -0.40
CA ARG A 100 -7.41 0.62 0.41
C ARG A 100 -7.42 -0.89 0.25
N SER A 101 -7.25 -1.40 -0.97
CA SER A 101 -7.25 -2.84 -1.25
C SER A 101 -6.07 -3.55 -0.59
N TYR A 102 -4.89 -2.93 -0.58
CA TYR A 102 -3.71 -3.42 0.15
C TYR A 102 -4.01 -3.54 1.65
N LEU A 103 -4.45 -2.44 2.27
CA LEU A 103 -4.71 -2.39 3.71
C LEU A 103 -5.83 -3.36 4.13
N ARG A 104 -6.93 -3.44 3.38
CA ARG A 104 -8.03 -4.40 3.65
C ARG A 104 -7.57 -5.85 3.56
N THR A 105 -6.73 -6.18 2.58
CA THR A 105 -6.17 -7.54 2.44
C THR A 105 -5.36 -7.91 3.68
N ARG A 106 -4.56 -6.98 4.18
CA ARG A 106 -3.74 -7.19 5.38
C ARG A 106 -4.58 -7.32 6.66
N ILE A 107 -5.54 -6.42 6.86
CA ILE A 107 -6.46 -6.48 8.01
C ILE A 107 -7.19 -7.83 8.05
N SER A 108 -7.71 -8.30 6.91
CA SER A 108 -8.39 -9.59 6.84
C SER A 108 -7.48 -10.77 7.22
N LYS A 109 -6.20 -10.73 6.87
CA LYS A 109 -5.22 -11.74 7.33
C LYS A 109 -4.94 -11.63 8.82
N ILE A 110 -4.83 -10.41 9.34
CA ILE A 110 -4.61 -10.15 10.76
C ILE A 110 -5.79 -10.69 11.58
N GLU A 111 -7.04 -10.41 11.17
CA GLU A 111 -8.25 -10.95 11.80
C GLU A 111 -8.26 -12.47 11.80
N LYS A 112 -7.89 -13.10 10.68
CA LYS A 112 -7.92 -14.56 10.53
C LYS A 112 -6.83 -15.28 11.34
N TYR A 113 -5.65 -14.68 11.46
CA TYR A 113 -4.48 -15.31 12.09
C TYR A 113 -3.97 -14.54 13.31
N CYS A 114 -4.84 -13.78 13.98
CA CYS A 114 -4.47 -12.85 15.04
C CYS A 114 -3.62 -13.50 16.14
N GLN A 115 -4.06 -14.63 16.69
CA GLN A 115 -3.36 -15.35 17.75
C GLN A 115 -1.95 -15.79 17.32
N PHE A 116 -1.80 -16.30 16.09
CA PHE A 116 -0.52 -16.73 15.55
C PHE A 116 0.44 -15.54 15.36
N ILE A 117 -0.06 -14.45 14.77
CA ILE A 117 0.73 -13.24 14.50
C ILE A 117 1.19 -12.57 15.79
N LEU A 118 0.36 -12.53 16.83
CA LEU A 118 0.72 -11.92 18.11
C LEU A 118 1.69 -12.78 18.92
N ALA A 119 1.62 -14.12 18.79
CA ALA A 119 2.53 -15.04 19.47
C ALA A 119 3.94 -15.03 18.84
N ASP A 120 4.05 -14.97 17.50
CA ASP A 120 5.32 -14.93 16.81
C ASP A 120 5.87 -13.49 16.68
N THR A 121 7.03 -13.26 17.28
CA THR A 121 7.71 -11.95 17.25
C THR A 121 8.13 -11.55 15.82
N ASN A 122 8.46 -12.52 14.95
CA ASN A 122 8.86 -12.20 13.58
C ASN A 122 7.67 -11.70 12.75
N SER A 123 6.53 -12.38 12.85
CA SER A 123 5.27 -11.96 12.24
C SER A 123 4.82 -10.60 12.77
N LYS A 124 4.86 -10.40 14.09
CA LYS A 124 4.50 -9.10 14.70
C LYS A 124 5.34 -7.93 14.18
N ARG A 125 6.64 -8.13 13.90
CA ARG A 125 7.52 -7.09 13.32
C ARG A 125 7.16 -6.70 11.89
N ARG A 126 6.37 -7.50 11.19
CA ARG A 126 5.91 -7.22 9.82
C ARG A 126 4.67 -6.31 9.79
N LEU A 127 4.06 -6.02 10.92
CA LEU A 127 2.88 -5.17 11.02
C LEU A 127 3.26 -3.68 11.19
N SER A 128 2.38 -2.80 10.73
CA SER A 128 2.44 -1.38 11.07
C SER A 128 2.05 -1.14 12.53
N LYS A 129 2.36 0.05 13.07
CA LYS A 129 1.97 0.43 14.44
C LYS A 129 0.44 0.39 14.65
N ALA A 130 -0.31 0.85 13.64
CA ALA A 130 -1.76 0.85 13.68
C ALA A 130 -2.32 -0.59 13.61
N GLU A 131 -1.71 -1.46 12.80
CA GLU A 131 -2.07 -2.88 12.71
C GLU A 131 -1.82 -3.61 14.03
N ILE A 132 -0.71 -3.32 14.73
CA ILE A 132 -0.43 -3.89 16.05
C ILE A 132 -1.49 -3.46 17.06
N LEU A 133 -1.80 -2.16 17.12
CA LEU A 133 -2.81 -1.64 18.04
C LEU A 133 -4.18 -2.29 17.79
N TYR A 134 -4.54 -2.45 16.52
CA TYR A 134 -5.77 -3.11 16.10
C TYR A 134 -5.81 -4.59 16.53
N ALA A 135 -4.70 -5.31 16.35
CA ALA A 135 -4.62 -6.73 16.72
C ALA A 135 -4.62 -6.97 18.25
N GLU A 136 -3.96 -6.10 19.02
CA GLU A 136 -3.84 -6.27 20.49
C GLU A 136 -5.12 -5.95 21.25
N LYS A 137 -5.98 -5.08 20.71
CA LYS A 137 -7.22 -4.65 21.35
C LYS A 137 -8.40 -4.77 20.38
N PRO A 138 -8.80 -6.01 20.03
CA PRO A 138 -9.99 -6.20 19.22
C PRO A 138 -11.23 -5.75 20.02
N SER A 139 -12.17 -5.09 19.35
CA SER A 139 -13.49 -4.80 19.93
C SER A 139 -14.27 -6.11 20.02
N LEU A 140 -14.32 -6.70 21.21
CA LEU A 140 -15.05 -7.96 21.45
C LEU A 140 -16.51 -7.72 21.85
N ASP A 141 -16.90 -6.47 22.06
CA ASP A 141 -18.23 -6.08 22.53
C ASP A 141 -19.26 -5.97 21.39
N GLU A 142 -18.83 -6.19 20.14
CA GLU A 142 -19.71 -6.14 18.98
C GLU A 142 -20.45 -7.47 18.82
N ALA A 143 -21.79 -7.40 18.75
CA ALA A 143 -22.61 -8.59 18.57
C ALA A 143 -22.33 -9.24 17.21
N VAL A 144 -22.01 -10.54 17.22
CA VAL A 144 -21.75 -11.31 16.00
C VAL A 144 -22.84 -12.35 15.75
N PHE A 145 -23.14 -12.60 14.48
CA PHE A 145 -23.99 -13.71 14.09
C PHE A 145 -23.21 -15.02 14.21
N CYS A 146 -23.51 -15.79 15.23
CA CYS A 146 -22.99 -17.14 15.42
C CYS A 146 -24.04 -18.18 15.01
N ARG A 147 -23.58 -19.24 14.35
CA ARG A 147 -24.35 -20.48 14.16
C ARG A 147 -23.82 -21.49 15.15
N VAL A 148 -24.71 -22.08 15.95
CA VAL A 148 -24.34 -23.19 16.84
C VAL A 148 -23.91 -24.37 15.97
N VAL A 149 -22.65 -24.78 16.09
CA VAL A 149 -22.06 -25.92 15.38
C VAL A 149 -22.19 -27.20 16.21
N GLU A 150 -22.02 -27.07 17.53
CA GLU A 150 -22.14 -28.14 18.50
C GLU A 150 -22.79 -27.57 19.78
N ASP A 151 -23.64 -28.35 20.42
CA ASP A 151 -24.25 -27.99 21.70
C ASP A 151 -23.27 -28.33 22.83
N VAL A 152 -22.83 -27.30 23.56
CA VAL A 152 -21.84 -27.39 24.64
C VAL A 152 -22.48 -27.08 26.00
N GLY A 153 -23.81 -26.89 26.05
CA GLY A 153 -24.57 -26.50 27.23
C GLY A 153 -25.03 -25.04 27.23
N ASP A 154 -25.71 -24.65 28.32
CA ASP A 154 -26.33 -23.32 28.45
C ASP A 154 -25.31 -22.24 28.84
N PHE A 155 -25.28 -21.15 28.07
CA PHE A 155 -24.54 -19.94 28.42
C PHE A 155 -25.46 -18.96 29.16
N ARG A 156 -25.02 -18.46 30.32
CA ARG A 156 -25.69 -17.34 31.00
C ARG A 156 -25.14 -16.03 30.47
N LEU A 157 -26.01 -15.20 29.93
CA LEU A 157 -25.71 -13.80 29.63
C LEU A 157 -26.10 -13.00 30.87
N ASP A 158 -25.14 -12.27 31.44
CA ASP A 158 -25.45 -11.30 32.49
C ASP A 158 -26.17 -10.10 31.85
N GLU A 159 -27.27 -9.67 32.46
CA GLU A 159 -28.06 -8.49 32.01
C GLU A 159 -27.30 -7.18 32.13
#